data_AF-A0A2H0V2V9-F1
#
_entry.id   AF-A0A2H0V2V9-F1
#
_cell.length_a   1.000
_cell.length_b   1.000
_cell.length_c   1.000
_cell.angle_alpha   90.00
_cell.angle_beta   90.00
_cell.angle_gamma   90.00
#
_symmetry.space_group_name_H-M   'P 1'
#
loop_
_entity.id
_entity.type
_entity.pdbx_description
1 polymer ?
#
loop_
_entity_poly.entity_id
_entity_poly.type
_entity_poly.pdbx_seq_one_letter_code
_entity_poly.pdbx_strand_id
1 'polypeptide(L)'
;MKKPTDRQFNPDNKKFELGIYNYCDRWCERCPDTAKCFLYAKEQTTKKKHLERGENPNDLDIMMKDIIESFRETHELLEAQMKKMEIIKQDLAESPEPEEEPDFDKHPLVKKGRRYFELTHKFLNEFTFERQRMIMQFGIEISIDDISEEIKIISWYHSLLPSKCWRLLYDLYEIERETDWELKKIQLNDLPKIYNLIDKCVKESKGALLSFSKKRPETASVKKLAGLLEEIKEEVDKLKK
;
A
#
# COMPACT_ATOMS: atom_id res chain seq x y z
N MET A 1 -13.27 -35.43 5.41
CA MET A 1 -12.76 -34.21 4.76
C MET A 1 -13.72 -33.07 5.05
N LYS A 2 -13.30 -32.03 5.76
CA LYS A 2 -14.17 -30.87 6.08
C LYS A 2 -14.42 -30.08 4.79
N LYS A 3 -15.65 -29.62 4.57
CA LYS A 3 -16.06 -28.88 3.37
C LYS A 3 -15.25 -27.57 3.26
N PRO A 4 -14.93 -27.08 2.05
CA PRO A 4 -14.25 -25.79 1.84
C PRO A 4 -15.00 -24.58 2.44
N THR A 5 -16.27 -24.76 2.80
CA THR A 5 -17.17 -23.73 3.36
C THR A 5 -16.89 -23.32 4.81
N ASP A 6 -15.94 -23.94 5.50
CA ASP A 6 -15.62 -23.62 6.91
C ASP A 6 -14.68 -22.41 7.09
N ARG A 7 -14.18 -21.79 6.00
CA ARG A 7 -13.41 -20.54 6.08
C ARG A 7 -14.30 -19.33 5.85
N GLN A 8 -15.37 -19.24 6.63
CA GLN A 8 -16.14 -18.00 6.69
C GLN A 8 -15.24 -16.93 7.31
N PHE A 9 -15.07 -15.79 6.62
CA PHE A 9 -14.75 -14.55 7.29
C PHE A 9 -15.88 -14.31 8.29
N ASN A 10 -15.62 -14.66 9.55
CA ASN A 10 -16.56 -14.40 10.63
C ASN A 10 -16.20 -13.02 11.20
N PRO A 11 -17.00 -11.98 10.94
CA PRO A 11 -16.77 -10.65 11.51
C PRO A 11 -16.85 -10.64 13.05
N ASP A 12 -17.41 -11.68 13.68
CA ASP A 12 -17.40 -11.87 15.15
C ASP A 12 -16.10 -12.49 15.68
N ASN A 13 -15.16 -12.86 14.81
CA ASN A 13 -13.86 -13.36 15.24
C ASN A 13 -13.01 -12.16 15.70
N LYS A 14 -13.21 -11.76 16.97
CA LYS A 14 -12.55 -10.65 17.69
C LYS A 14 -11.00 -10.61 17.61
N LYS A 15 -10.39 -11.61 16.98
CA LYS A 15 -8.95 -11.72 16.75
C LYS A 15 -8.43 -10.75 15.69
N PHE A 16 -9.22 -10.42 14.66
CA PHE A 16 -8.75 -9.62 13.52
C PHE A 16 -9.42 -8.26 13.47
N GLU A 17 -8.64 -7.23 13.11
CA GLU A 17 -9.14 -5.86 12.97
C GLU A 17 -9.71 -5.62 11.57
N LEU A 18 -10.96 -5.18 11.50
CA LEU A 18 -11.61 -4.76 10.26
C LEU A 18 -10.95 -3.47 9.73
N GLY A 19 -10.89 -3.32 8.40
CA GLY A 19 -10.35 -2.10 7.80
C GLY A 19 -8.82 -1.95 7.90
N ILE A 20 -8.10 -2.87 8.54
CA ILE A 20 -6.64 -2.79 8.73
C ILE A 20 -5.85 -2.59 7.43
N TYR A 21 -6.40 -3.04 6.31
CA TYR A 21 -5.80 -2.90 4.99
C TYR A 21 -5.83 -1.46 4.45
N ASN A 22 -6.78 -0.63 4.90
CA ASN A 22 -6.97 0.74 4.43
C ASN A 22 -5.76 1.62 4.80
N TYR A 23 -5.22 1.42 6.01
CA TYR A 23 -4.06 2.14 6.55
C TYR A 23 -2.80 1.26 6.65
N CYS A 24 -2.73 0.18 5.87
CA CYS A 24 -1.55 -0.68 5.77
C CYS A 24 -0.48 -0.06 4.84
N ASP A 25 0.79 -0.16 5.24
CA ASP A 25 1.97 0.19 4.42
C ASP A 25 2.63 -1.00 3.70
N ARG A 26 2.06 -2.20 3.87
CA ARG A 26 2.55 -3.50 3.37
C ARG A 26 3.93 -3.91 3.90
N TRP A 27 4.54 -3.16 4.84
CA TRP A 27 5.86 -3.49 5.37
C TRP A 27 5.74 -4.45 6.56
N CYS A 28 5.28 -5.67 6.27
CA CYS A 28 4.87 -6.65 7.28
C CYS A 28 5.98 -7.00 8.28
N GLU A 29 7.25 -7.02 7.87
CA GLU A 29 8.41 -7.29 8.74
C GLU A 29 8.60 -6.24 9.85
N ARG A 30 8.02 -5.05 9.67
CA ARG A 30 8.08 -3.92 10.61
C ARG A 30 6.72 -3.57 11.19
N CYS A 31 5.68 -4.33 10.86
CA CYS A 31 4.31 -4.00 11.22
C CYS A 31 3.99 -4.51 12.65
N PRO A 32 3.61 -3.60 13.58
CA PRO A 32 3.25 -4.00 14.95
C PRO A 32 1.91 -4.75 15.03
N ASP A 33 1.06 -4.66 14.00
CA ASP A 33 -0.30 -5.20 13.99
C ASP A 33 -0.43 -6.55 13.26
N THR A 34 0.68 -7.22 12.95
CA THR A 34 0.69 -8.54 12.30
C THR A 34 -0.16 -9.58 13.02
N ALA A 35 -0.25 -9.50 14.35
CA ALA A 35 -1.09 -10.39 15.17
C ALA A 35 -2.61 -10.22 14.93
N LYS A 36 -3.04 -9.02 14.51
CA LYS A 36 -4.43 -8.64 14.24
C LYS A 36 -4.76 -8.61 12.74
N CYS A 37 -3.79 -8.86 11.87
CA CYS A 37 -3.95 -8.79 10.43
C CYS A 37 -4.33 -10.16 9.85
N PHE A 38 -5.57 -10.28 9.36
CA PHE A 38 -6.03 -11.55 8.75
C PHE A 38 -5.23 -11.89 7.49
N LEU A 39 -4.91 -10.90 6.64
CA LEU A 39 -4.10 -11.15 5.44
C LEU A 39 -2.72 -11.70 5.79
N TYR A 40 -2.02 -11.10 6.76
CA TYR A 40 -0.71 -11.60 7.19
C TYR A 40 -0.82 -13.04 7.68
N ALA A 41 -1.83 -13.35 8.50
CA ALA A 41 -2.06 -14.71 8.97
C ALA A 41 -2.33 -15.70 7.81
N LYS A 42 -3.10 -15.29 6.79
CA LYS A 42 -3.36 -16.08 5.57
C LYS A 42 -2.06 -16.33 4.81
N GLU A 43 -1.27 -15.29 4.54
CA GLU A 43 0.01 -15.36 3.83
C GLU A 43 1.01 -16.27 4.54
N GLN A 44 1.16 -16.17 5.86
CA GLN A 44 2.04 -17.07 6.63
C GLN A 44 1.58 -18.53 6.55
N THR A 45 0.27 -18.76 6.56
CA THR A 45 -0.29 -20.11 6.42
C THR A 45 -0.01 -20.67 5.02
N THR A 46 -0.19 -19.87 3.97
CA THR A 46 0.11 -20.25 2.59
C THR A 46 1.60 -20.55 2.43
N LYS A 47 2.47 -19.64 2.88
CA LYS A 47 3.93 -19.82 2.87
C LYS A 47 4.36 -21.12 3.56
N LYS A 48 3.81 -21.41 4.74
CA LYS A 48 4.09 -22.65 5.47
C LYS A 48 3.69 -23.90 4.66
N LYS A 49 2.55 -23.89 3.99
CA LYS A 49 2.10 -25.02 3.15
C LYS A 49 3.03 -25.28 1.97
N HIS A 50 3.53 -24.24 1.31
CA HIS A 50 4.51 -24.41 0.22
C HIS A 50 5.80 -25.02 0.76
N LEU A 51 6.31 -24.51 1.88
CA LEU A 51 7.51 -25.06 2.52
C LEU A 51 7.34 -26.53 2.92
N GLU A 52 6.17 -26.92 3.47
CA GLU A 52 5.84 -28.31 3.80
C GLU A 52 5.77 -29.22 2.57
N ARG A 53 5.48 -28.67 1.38
CA ARG A 53 5.48 -29.38 0.09
C ARG A 53 6.84 -29.38 -0.61
N GLY A 54 7.85 -28.72 -0.03
CA GLY A 54 9.16 -28.52 -0.67
C GLY A 54 9.13 -27.52 -1.83
N GLU A 55 8.07 -26.71 -1.92
CA GLU A 55 7.94 -25.65 -2.93
C GLU A 55 8.60 -24.36 -2.42
N ASN A 56 9.29 -23.63 -3.30
CA ASN A 56 9.80 -22.31 -2.98
C ASN A 56 8.66 -21.28 -3.07
N PRO A 57 8.24 -20.63 -1.96
CA PRO A 57 7.16 -19.65 -1.98
C PRO A 57 7.49 -18.38 -2.79
N ASN A 58 8.78 -18.12 -3.05
CA ASN A 58 9.24 -16.98 -3.83
C ASN A 58 9.42 -17.31 -5.32
N ASP A 59 9.08 -18.53 -5.73
CA ASP A 59 9.06 -18.91 -7.14
C ASP A 59 7.89 -18.25 -7.87
N LEU A 60 8.14 -17.72 -9.07
CA LEU A 60 7.15 -16.95 -9.81
C LEU A 60 5.91 -17.78 -10.18
N ASP A 61 6.10 -19.05 -10.56
CA ASP A 61 5.00 -19.92 -10.98
C ASP A 61 4.13 -20.31 -9.78
N ILE A 62 4.75 -20.52 -8.62
CA ILE A 62 4.04 -20.79 -7.36
C ILE A 62 3.25 -19.56 -6.94
N MET A 63 3.86 -18.37 -6.94
CA MET A 63 3.16 -17.12 -6.62
C MET A 63 1.98 -16.86 -7.55
N MET A 64 2.12 -17.09 -8.86
CA MET A 64 1.00 -16.90 -9.80
C MET A 64 -0.14 -17.88 -9.57
N LYS A 65 0.15 -19.14 -9.20
CA LYS A 65 -0.88 -20.11 -8.82
C LYS A 65 -1.66 -19.65 -7.60
N ASP A 66 -0.98 -19.13 -6.58
CA ASP A 66 -1.64 -18.63 -5.37
C ASP A 66 -2.54 -17.43 -5.66
N ILE A 67 -2.10 -16.53 -6.54
CA ILE A 67 -2.91 -15.39 -6.99
C ILE A 67 -4.18 -15.89 -7.70
N ILE A 68 -4.04 -16.79 -8.66
CA ILE A 68 -5.18 -17.37 -9.41
C ILE A 68 -6.16 -18.04 -8.44
N GLU A 69 -5.65 -18.83 -7.48
CA GLU A 69 -6.47 -19.49 -6.48
C GLU A 69 -7.19 -18.50 -5.58
N SER A 70 -6.55 -17.41 -5.16
CA SER A 70 -7.21 -16.38 -4.36
C SER A 70 -8.34 -15.68 -5.11
N PHE A 71 -8.19 -15.43 -6.42
CA PHE A 71 -9.26 -14.89 -7.25
C PHE A 71 -10.41 -15.88 -7.40
N ARG A 72 -10.11 -17.17 -7.59
CA ARG A 72 -11.11 -18.23 -7.66
C ARG A 72 -11.91 -18.34 -6.35
N GLU A 73 -11.22 -18.38 -5.20
CA GLU A 73 -11.86 -18.39 -3.86
C GLU A 73 -12.79 -17.16 -3.70
N THR A 74 -12.33 -15.98 -4.11
CA THR A 74 -13.12 -14.74 -4.01
C THR A 74 -14.35 -14.78 -4.90
N HIS A 75 -14.21 -15.25 -6.14
CA HIS A 75 -15.33 -15.40 -7.07
C HIS A 75 -16.40 -16.37 -6.54
N GLU A 76 -15.99 -17.53 -6.04
CA GLU A 76 -16.90 -18.53 -5.44
C GLU A 76 -17.68 -17.95 -4.23
N LEU A 77 -17.01 -17.14 -3.40
CA LEU A 77 -17.64 -16.44 -2.26
C LEU A 77 -18.67 -15.41 -2.73
N LEU A 78 -18.35 -14.61 -3.76
CA LEU A 78 -19.26 -13.63 -4.33
C LEU A 78 -20.50 -14.30 -4.95
N GLU A 79 -20.32 -15.36 -5.73
CA GLU A 79 -21.46 -16.12 -6.30
C GLU A 79 -22.36 -16.70 -5.22
N ALA A 80 -21.78 -17.23 -4.14
CA ALA A 80 -22.56 -17.76 -3.01
C ALA A 80 -23.34 -16.66 -2.28
N GLN A 81 -22.74 -15.48 -2.09
CA GLN A 81 -23.40 -14.31 -1.51
C GLN A 81 -24.54 -13.80 -2.39
N MET A 82 -24.32 -13.67 -3.70
CA MET A 82 -25.37 -13.27 -4.66
C MET A 82 -26.57 -14.22 -4.62
N LYS A 83 -26.33 -15.54 -4.63
CA LYS A 83 -27.39 -16.54 -4.50
C LYS A 83 -28.16 -16.42 -3.18
N LYS A 84 -27.45 -16.18 -2.08
CA LYS A 84 -28.06 -16.02 -0.75
C LYS A 84 -28.91 -14.75 -0.65
N MET A 85 -28.49 -13.67 -1.30
CA MET A 85 -29.21 -12.40 -1.34
C MET A 85 -30.25 -12.32 -2.46
N GLU A 86 -30.44 -13.41 -3.22
CA GLU A 86 -31.35 -13.48 -4.36
C GLU A 86 -31.13 -12.37 -5.41
N ILE A 87 -29.90 -11.85 -5.52
CA ILE A 87 -29.55 -10.80 -6.49
C ILE A 87 -29.52 -11.41 -7.89
N ILE A 88 -30.39 -10.94 -8.78
CA ILE A 88 -30.50 -11.40 -10.17
C ILE A 88 -29.67 -10.46 -11.06
N LYS A 89 -29.14 -10.97 -12.18
CA LYS A 89 -28.37 -10.16 -13.15
C LYS A 89 -29.11 -8.90 -13.66
N GLN A 90 -30.44 -8.90 -13.59
CA GLN A 90 -31.29 -7.79 -14.02
C GLN A 90 -31.22 -6.62 -13.03
N ASP A 91 -31.11 -6.90 -11.72
CA ASP A 91 -30.95 -5.90 -10.66
C ASP A 91 -29.62 -5.13 -10.81
N LEU A 92 -28.58 -5.78 -11.34
CA LEU A 92 -27.29 -5.15 -11.63
C LEU A 92 -27.35 -4.15 -12.81
N ALA A 93 -28.26 -4.38 -13.75
CA ALA A 93 -28.42 -3.52 -14.93
C ALA A 93 -29.27 -2.28 -14.65
N GLU A 94 -30.08 -2.29 -13.58
CA GLU A 94 -30.90 -1.17 -13.10
C GLU A 94 -30.19 -0.32 -12.04
N SER A 95 -28.91 -0.59 -11.76
CA SER A 95 -28.11 0.26 -10.87
C SER A 95 -28.15 1.70 -11.39
N PRO A 96 -28.36 2.71 -10.52
CA PRO A 96 -28.29 4.11 -10.94
C PRO A 96 -26.97 4.34 -11.68
N GLU A 97 -27.03 5.18 -12.73
CA GLU A 97 -25.82 5.58 -13.45
C GLU A 97 -24.78 6.05 -12.41
N PRO A 98 -23.53 5.56 -12.48
CA PRO A 98 -22.51 5.95 -11.52
C PRO A 98 -22.38 7.46 -11.58
N GLU A 99 -22.67 8.13 -10.46
CA GLU A 99 -22.42 9.56 -10.32
C GLU A 99 -20.96 9.84 -10.69
N GLU A 100 -20.70 10.89 -11.47
CA GLU A 100 -19.34 11.23 -11.91
C GLU A 100 -18.44 11.45 -10.69
N GLU A 101 -17.55 10.49 -10.43
CA GLU A 101 -16.54 10.62 -9.39
C GLU A 101 -15.60 11.78 -9.71
N PRO A 102 -15.22 12.61 -8.71
CA PRO A 102 -14.22 13.65 -8.92
C PRO A 102 -12.91 13.08 -9.44
N ASP A 103 -12.30 13.78 -10.39
CA ASP A 103 -10.96 13.45 -10.87
C ASP A 103 -9.91 13.87 -9.82
N PHE A 104 -9.67 12.99 -8.85
CA PHE A 104 -8.69 13.19 -7.77
C PHE A 104 -7.25 13.34 -8.30
N ASP A 105 -6.93 12.87 -9.52
CA ASP A 105 -5.60 13.03 -10.10
C ASP A 105 -5.26 14.50 -10.38
N LYS A 106 -6.26 15.35 -10.50
CA LYS A 106 -6.07 16.80 -10.62
C LYS A 106 -5.76 17.49 -9.30
N HIS A 107 -6.03 16.85 -8.15
CA HIS A 107 -5.87 17.46 -6.84
C HIS A 107 -4.38 17.76 -6.52
N PRO A 108 -4.05 18.92 -5.92
CA PRO A 108 -2.66 19.30 -5.61
C PRO A 108 -1.89 18.25 -4.81
N LEU A 109 -2.54 17.62 -3.82
CA LEU A 109 -1.95 16.55 -3.02
C LEU A 109 -1.47 15.37 -3.88
N VAL A 110 -2.31 14.87 -4.80
CA VAL A 110 -1.97 13.73 -5.67
C VAL A 110 -0.90 14.11 -6.66
N LYS A 111 -0.97 15.31 -7.26
CA LYS A 111 0.09 15.82 -8.15
C LYS A 111 1.44 15.88 -7.47
N LYS A 112 1.51 16.39 -6.23
CA LYS A 112 2.74 16.42 -5.44
C LYS A 112 3.24 15.02 -5.10
N GLY A 113 2.35 14.11 -4.68
CA GLY A 113 2.67 12.71 -4.45
C GLY A 113 3.26 12.02 -5.68
N ARG A 114 2.62 12.16 -6.85
CA ARG A 114 3.11 11.63 -8.13
C ARG A 114 4.45 12.25 -8.52
N ARG A 115 4.62 13.55 -8.31
CA ARG A 115 5.89 14.23 -8.56
C ARG A 115 7.03 13.73 -7.69
N TYR A 116 6.75 13.48 -6.41
CA TYR A 116 7.70 12.86 -5.49
C TYR A 116 8.09 11.44 -5.96
N PHE A 117 7.11 10.63 -6.36
CA PHE A 117 7.34 9.31 -6.94
C PHE A 117 8.27 9.37 -8.15
N GLU A 118 7.95 10.18 -9.16
CA GLU A 118 8.72 10.28 -10.41
C GLU A 118 10.19 10.65 -10.15
N LEU A 119 10.41 11.71 -9.36
CA LEU A 119 11.76 12.20 -9.09
C LEU A 119 12.56 11.25 -8.22
N THR A 120 11.91 10.60 -7.25
CA THR A 120 12.57 9.61 -6.39
C THR A 120 12.90 8.33 -7.16
N HIS A 121 11.98 7.88 -8.02
CA HIS A 121 12.20 6.72 -8.88
C HIS A 121 13.37 6.98 -9.85
N LYS A 122 13.40 8.16 -10.47
CA LYS A 122 14.54 8.60 -11.29
C LYS A 122 15.85 8.60 -10.50
N PHE A 123 15.86 9.17 -9.30
CA PHE A 123 17.03 9.17 -8.42
C PHE A 123 17.52 7.75 -8.09
N LEU A 124 16.62 6.82 -7.75
CA LEU A 124 16.98 5.43 -7.44
C LEU A 124 17.54 4.70 -8.66
N ASN A 125 16.98 4.94 -9.85
CA ASN A 125 17.46 4.37 -11.10
C ASN A 125 18.85 4.92 -11.46
N GLU A 126 19.06 6.23 -11.38
CA GLU A 126 20.37 6.86 -11.60
C GLU A 126 21.41 6.32 -10.60
N PHE A 127 21.07 6.24 -9.32
CA PHE A 127 21.95 5.66 -8.29
C PHE A 127 22.34 4.21 -8.60
N THR A 128 21.39 3.40 -9.04
CA THR A 128 21.63 1.99 -9.39
C THR A 128 22.48 1.86 -10.66
N PHE A 129 22.17 2.65 -11.68
CA PHE A 129 22.90 2.68 -12.95
C PHE A 129 24.35 3.12 -12.75
N GLU A 130 24.58 4.18 -11.97
CA GLU A 130 25.92 4.67 -11.65
C GLU A 130 26.76 3.60 -10.94
N ARG A 131 26.17 2.88 -9.97
CA ARG A 131 26.83 1.77 -9.30
C ARG A 131 27.22 0.66 -10.28
N GLN A 132 26.31 0.27 -11.16
CA GLN A 132 26.58 -0.77 -12.16
C GLN A 132 27.64 -0.32 -13.18
N ARG A 133 27.61 0.95 -13.59
CA ARG A 133 28.62 1.55 -14.46
C ARG A 133 30.01 1.50 -13.82
N MET A 134 30.14 1.84 -12.55
CA MET A 134 31.43 1.82 -11.84
C MET A 134 32.02 0.41 -11.76
N ILE A 135 31.19 -0.60 -11.55
CA ILE A 135 31.60 -2.01 -11.58
C ILE A 135 32.06 -2.40 -12.99
N MET A 136 31.26 -2.12 -14.01
CA MET A 136 31.56 -2.55 -15.38
C MET A 136 32.76 -1.83 -16.02
N GLN A 137 32.94 -0.55 -15.74
CA GLN A 137 33.99 0.27 -16.35
C GLN A 137 35.30 0.25 -15.57
N PHE A 138 35.23 0.21 -14.25
CA PHE A 138 36.41 0.38 -13.38
C PHE A 138 36.66 -0.84 -12.47
N GLY A 139 35.77 -1.83 -12.45
CA GLY A 139 35.87 -2.96 -11.51
C GLY A 139 35.65 -2.55 -10.05
N ILE A 140 35.09 -1.36 -9.81
CA ILE A 140 34.91 -0.80 -8.47
C ILE A 140 33.48 -1.07 -8.00
N GLU A 141 33.35 -1.88 -6.96
CA GLU A 141 32.09 -2.07 -6.26
C GLU A 141 31.90 -0.96 -5.21
N ILE A 142 30.90 -0.10 -5.41
CA ILE A 142 30.52 0.89 -4.41
C ILE A 142 29.71 0.18 -3.32
N SER A 143 30.29 0.02 -2.13
CA SER A 143 29.54 -0.46 -0.97
C SER A 143 28.37 0.49 -0.66
N ILE A 144 27.23 -0.13 -0.34
CA ILE A 144 26.00 0.55 0.07
C ILE A 144 25.63 0.21 1.51
N ASP A 145 26.48 -0.50 2.25
CA ASP A 145 26.14 -0.99 3.59
C ASP A 145 25.82 0.17 4.54
N ASP A 146 26.56 1.27 4.40
CA ASP A 146 26.38 2.51 5.15
C ASP A 146 25.05 3.22 4.86
N ILE A 147 24.44 2.99 3.70
CA ILE A 147 23.19 3.65 3.22
C ILE A 147 22.05 2.67 2.92
N SER A 148 22.22 1.39 3.26
CA SER A 148 21.32 0.32 2.84
C SER A 148 19.91 0.51 3.40
N GLU A 149 19.81 1.03 4.61
CA GLU A 149 18.55 1.32 5.28
C GLU A 149 17.82 2.52 4.66
N GLU A 150 18.54 3.59 4.37
CA GLU A 150 17.98 4.76 3.69
C GLU A 150 17.41 4.39 2.33
N ILE A 151 18.16 3.62 1.53
CA ILE A 151 17.71 3.16 0.22
C ILE A 151 16.46 2.27 0.35
N LYS A 152 16.39 1.37 1.34
CA LYS A 152 15.19 0.56 1.59
C LYS A 152 13.98 1.43 1.90
N ILE A 153 14.10 2.40 2.82
CA ILE A 153 13.00 3.29 3.20
C ILE A 153 12.52 4.13 2.01
N ILE A 154 13.45 4.76 1.28
CA ILE A 154 13.13 5.59 0.11
C ILE A 154 12.47 4.74 -0.98
N SER A 155 13.04 3.57 -1.28
CA SER A 155 12.51 2.62 -2.26
C SER A 155 11.12 2.12 -1.87
N TRP A 156 10.85 1.88 -0.58
CA TRP A 156 9.54 1.42 -0.12
C TRP A 156 8.47 2.50 -0.25
N TYR A 157 8.72 3.69 0.29
CA TYR A 157 7.67 4.70 0.44
C TYR A 157 7.43 5.56 -0.80
N HIS A 158 8.37 5.65 -1.76
CA HIS A 158 8.18 6.49 -2.95
C HIS A 158 7.00 6.07 -3.83
N SER A 159 6.73 4.77 -3.92
CA SER A 159 5.59 4.22 -4.68
C SER A 159 4.31 4.16 -3.84
N LEU A 160 4.43 3.96 -2.52
CA LEU A 160 3.29 3.90 -1.62
C LEU A 160 2.63 5.27 -1.40
N LEU A 161 3.41 6.32 -1.14
CA LEU A 161 2.91 7.64 -0.79
C LEU A 161 1.86 8.20 -1.78
N PRO A 162 2.08 8.24 -3.11
CA PRO A 162 1.06 8.75 -4.04
C PRO A 162 -0.25 7.98 -3.98
N SER A 163 -0.21 6.66 -3.80
CA SER A 163 -1.43 5.84 -3.67
C SER A 163 -2.22 6.20 -2.41
N LYS A 164 -1.54 6.51 -1.30
CA LYS A 164 -2.17 6.90 -0.03
C LYS A 164 -2.69 8.33 -0.06
N CYS A 165 -2.01 9.23 -0.77
CA CYS A 165 -2.52 10.57 -1.07
C CYS A 165 -3.85 10.53 -1.85
N TRP A 166 -3.93 9.69 -2.88
CA TRP A 166 -5.16 9.51 -3.65
C TRP A 166 -6.26 8.89 -2.78
N ARG A 167 -5.92 7.82 -2.05
CA ARG A 167 -6.85 7.11 -1.15
C ARG A 167 -7.46 8.03 -0.10
N LEU A 168 -6.68 8.94 0.49
CA LEU A 168 -7.20 9.90 1.46
C LEU A 168 -8.31 10.77 0.87
N LEU A 169 -8.15 11.27 -0.36
CA LEU A 169 -9.16 12.10 -1.00
C LEU A 169 -10.43 11.30 -1.33
N TYR A 170 -10.25 10.09 -1.81
CA TYR A 170 -11.35 9.16 -2.05
C TYR A 170 -12.11 8.87 -0.75
N ASP A 171 -11.41 8.56 0.34
CA ASP A 171 -12.04 8.27 1.63
C ASP A 171 -12.81 9.47 2.19
N LEU A 172 -12.27 10.69 2.05
CA LEU A 172 -12.98 11.91 2.46
C LEU A 172 -14.27 12.11 1.65
N TYR A 173 -14.21 11.87 0.34
CA TYR A 173 -15.37 11.97 -0.54
C TYR A 173 -16.43 10.90 -0.24
N GLU A 174 -16.02 9.65 -0.04
CA GLU A 174 -16.91 8.55 0.34
C GLU A 174 -17.59 8.82 1.69
N ILE A 175 -16.84 9.29 2.69
CA ILE A 175 -17.40 9.67 4.00
C ILE A 175 -18.45 10.76 3.87
N GLU A 176 -18.22 11.76 3.02
CA GLU A 176 -19.17 12.86 2.82
C GLU A 176 -20.50 12.34 2.25
N ARG A 177 -20.45 11.42 1.29
CA ARG A 177 -21.61 10.84 0.61
C ARG A 177 -22.29 9.69 1.35
N GLU A 178 -21.59 9.02 2.26
CA GLU A 178 -22.13 7.88 2.99
C GLU A 178 -23.36 8.30 3.82
N THR A 179 -24.47 7.63 3.55
CA THR A 179 -25.78 7.86 4.19
C THR A 179 -26.03 6.87 5.32
N ASP A 180 -25.40 5.69 5.28
CA ASP A 180 -25.43 4.73 6.38
C ASP A 180 -24.48 5.19 7.50
N TRP A 181 -25.08 5.55 8.64
CA TRP A 181 -24.32 6.04 9.79
C TRP A 181 -23.31 5.02 10.35
N GLU A 182 -23.62 3.73 10.34
CA GLU A 182 -22.71 2.71 10.87
C GLU A 182 -21.49 2.54 9.95
N LEU A 183 -21.70 2.57 8.63
CA LEU A 183 -20.60 2.56 7.65
C LEU A 183 -19.75 3.84 7.76
N LYS A 184 -20.40 5.00 7.83
CA LYS A 184 -19.72 6.29 7.99
C LYS A 184 -18.88 6.34 9.25
N LYS A 185 -19.39 5.80 10.36
CA LYS A 185 -18.67 5.69 11.62
C LYS A 185 -17.43 4.80 11.52
N ILE A 186 -17.51 3.68 10.80
CA ILE A 186 -16.34 2.81 10.54
C ILE A 186 -15.28 3.58 9.74
N GLN A 187 -15.68 4.25 8.67
CA GLN A 187 -14.75 5.04 7.84
C GLN A 187 -14.10 6.18 8.64
N LEU A 188 -14.87 6.90 9.45
CA LEU A 188 -14.35 7.96 10.34
C LEU A 188 -13.35 7.43 11.37
N ASN A 189 -13.49 6.19 11.84
CA ASN A 189 -12.53 5.56 12.76
C ASN A 189 -11.20 5.19 12.07
N ASP A 190 -11.23 4.90 10.77
CA ASP A 190 -10.04 4.57 9.98
C ASP A 190 -9.30 5.81 9.46
N LEU A 191 -10.02 6.92 9.25
CA LEU A 191 -9.48 8.15 8.68
C LEU A 191 -8.23 8.69 9.42
N PRO A 192 -8.19 8.81 10.76
CA PRO A 192 -6.98 9.20 11.49
C PRO A 192 -5.78 8.27 11.22
N LYS A 193 -6.02 6.98 10.99
CA LYS A 193 -4.96 6.00 10.73
C LYS A 193 -4.36 6.20 9.34
N ILE A 194 -5.16 6.63 8.36
CA ILE A 194 -4.67 7.01 7.01
C ILE A 194 -3.79 8.25 7.09
N TYR A 195 -4.22 9.29 7.83
CA TYR A 195 -3.37 10.46 8.08
C TYR A 195 -2.03 10.07 8.73
N ASN A 196 -2.08 9.24 9.78
CA ASN A 196 -0.87 8.76 10.46
C ASN A 196 0.05 7.97 9.52
N LEU A 197 -0.51 7.17 8.62
CA LEU A 197 0.26 6.46 7.61
C LEU A 197 0.98 7.42 6.66
N ILE A 198 0.29 8.44 6.15
CA ILE A 198 0.91 9.43 5.27
C ILE A 198 2.00 10.22 6.02
N ASP A 199 1.71 10.65 7.26
CA ASP A 199 2.68 11.33 8.13
C ASP A 199 3.92 10.44 8.38
N LYS A 200 3.73 9.13 8.61
CA LYS A 200 4.82 8.15 8.72
C LYS A 200 5.63 8.08 7.42
N CYS A 201 4.97 7.90 6.27
CA CYS A 201 5.65 7.82 4.97
C CYS A 201 6.52 9.07 4.72
N VAL A 202 5.97 10.26 4.98
CA VAL A 202 6.68 11.53 4.84
C VAL A 202 7.88 11.61 5.79
N LYS A 203 7.65 11.36 7.08
CA LYS A 203 8.69 11.45 8.11
C LYS A 203 9.86 10.50 7.84
N GLU A 204 9.57 9.23 7.60
CA GLU A 204 10.58 8.20 7.36
C GLU A 204 11.35 8.49 6.07
N SER A 205 10.65 8.82 4.98
CA SER A 205 11.29 9.13 3.70
C SER A 205 12.18 10.37 3.78
N LYS A 206 11.72 11.41 4.47
CA LYS A 206 12.50 12.64 4.68
C LYS A 206 13.72 12.35 5.54
N GLY A 207 13.55 11.61 6.64
CA GLY A 207 14.64 11.19 7.52
C GLY A 207 15.71 10.40 6.75
N ALA A 208 15.29 9.44 5.93
CA ALA A 208 16.17 8.64 5.09
C ALA A 208 16.89 9.49 4.05
N LEU A 209 16.21 10.39 3.34
CA LEU A 209 16.82 11.32 2.39
C LEU A 209 17.87 12.21 3.06
N LEU A 210 17.56 12.81 4.21
CA LEU A 210 18.50 13.67 4.92
C LEU A 210 19.71 12.89 5.45
N SER A 211 19.51 11.66 5.96
CA SER A 211 20.60 10.79 6.38
C SER A 211 21.48 10.39 5.20
N PHE A 212 20.86 10.02 4.07
CA PHE A 212 21.55 9.70 2.82
C PHE A 212 22.42 10.87 2.36
N SER A 213 21.88 12.09 2.33
CA SER A 213 22.62 13.29 1.90
C SER A 213 23.82 13.60 2.80
N LYS A 214 23.75 13.31 4.11
CA LYS A 214 24.90 13.46 5.01
C LYS A 214 26.02 12.46 4.69
N LYS A 215 25.66 11.23 4.35
CA LYS A 215 26.60 10.16 4.01
C LYS A 215 27.15 10.29 2.59
N ARG A 216 26.33 10.81 1.66
CA ARG A 216 26.60 10.95 0.22
C ARG A 216 26.26 12.36 -0.27
N PRO A 217 27.10 13.37 0.07
CA PRO A 217 26.79 14.80 -0.11
C PRO A 217 26.70 15.28 -1.56
N GLU A 218 27.21 14.53 -2.53
CA GLU A 218 27.24 14.94 -3.94
C GLU A 218 25.86 14.87 -4.66
N THR A 219 24.77 14.61 -3.93
CA THR A 219 23.44 14.39 -4.49
C THR A 219 22.52 15.59 -4.32
N ALA A 220 22.67 16.60 -5.18
CA ALA A 220 21.88 17.83 -5.18
C ALA A 220 20.35 17.60 -5.28
N SER A 221 19.91 16.46 -5.83
CA SER A 221 18.50 16.07 -5.96
C SER A 221 17.80 15.82 -4.62
N VAL A 222 18.54 15.46 -3.56
CA VAL A 222 17.97 14.97 -2.30
C VAL A 222 17.25 16.07 -1.50
N LYS A 223 17.79 17.30 -1.48
CA LYS A 223 17.13 18.44 -0.82
C LYS A 223 15.77 18.76 -1.47
N LYS A 224 15.69 18.66 -2.80
CA LYS A 224 14.45 18.88 -3.54
C LYS A 224 13.40 17.83 -3.20
N LEU A 225 13.80 16.56 -3.10
CA LEU A 225 12.90 15.47 -2.70
C LEU A 225 12.37 15.67 -1.27
N ALA A 226 13.25 16.08 -0.34
CA ALA A 226 12.84 16.38 1.04
C ALA A 226 11.87 17.58 1.11
N GLY A 227 12.06 18.60 0.28
CA GLY A 227 11.12 19.73 0.17
C GLY A 227 9.74 19.32 -0.32
N LEU A 228 9.66 18.45 -1.33
CA LEU A 228 8.39 17.92 -1.83
C LEU A 228 7.60 17.15 -0.77
N LEU A 229 8.30 16.42 0.12
CA LEU A 229 7.67 15.71 1.22
C LEU A 229 7.02 16.67 2.24
N GLU A 230 7.63 17.83 2.50
CA GLU A 230 7.03 18.88 3.32
C GLU A 230 5.81 19.48 2.64
N GLU A 231 5.91 19.78 1.34
CA GLU A 231 4.76 20.29 0.58
C GLU A 231 3.57 19.31 0.57
N ILE A 232 3.84 18.00 0.54
CA ILE A 232 2.81 16.96 0.66
C ILE A 232 2.19 17.02 2.05
N LYS A 233 3.01 17.08 3.10
CA LYS A 233 2.54 17.18 4.49
C LYS A 233 1.65 18.40 4.70
N GLU A 234 2.05 19.56 4.19
CA GLU A 234 1.26 20.78 4.25
C GLU A 234 -0.11 20.63 3.57
N GLU A 235 -0.18 19.97 2.40
CA GLU A 235 -1.47 19.69 1.76
C GLU A 235 -2.34 18.73 2.58
N VAL A 236 -1.75 17.70 3.19
CA VAL A 236 -2.47 16.76 4.06
C VAL A 236 -3.01 17.48 5.29
N ASP A 237 -2.21 18.34 5.92
CA ASP A 237 -2.59 19.04 7.13
C ASP A 237 -3.73 20.06 6.88
N LYS A 238 -3.86 20.59 5.64
CA LYS A 238 -5.03 21.42 5.26
C LYS A 238 -6.34 20.63 5.25
N LEU A 239 -6.28 19.33 4.98
CA LEU A 239 -7.45 18.45 4.90
C LEU A 239 -7.90 17.91 6.28
N LYS A 240 -7.15 18.18 7.35
CA LYS A 240 -7.52 17.77 8.72
C LYS A 240 -8.52 18.72 9.40
N LYS A 241 -8.94 19.77 8.70
CA LYS A 241 -9.88 20.81 9.18
C LYS A 241 -11.32 20.33 9.06
#